data_AF-A0A1M5YSI1-F1
#
_entry.id   AF-A0A1M5YSI1-F1
#
_cell.length_a   1.000
_cell.length_b   1.000
_cell.length_c   1.000
_cell.angle_alpha   90.00
_cell.angle_beta   90.00
_cell.angle_gamma   90.00
#
_symmetry.space_group_name_H-M   'P 1'
#
loop_
_entity.id
_entity.type
_entity.pdbx_description
1 polymer ?
#
loop_
_entity_poly.entity_id
_entity_poly.type
_entity_poly.pdbx_seq_one_letter_code
_entity_poly.pdbx_strand_id
1 'polypeptide(L)'
;MKVVFIIILVFSYSFNVLACSCDIPKPAIEFYASDYVFEGEVISKIYAKDSLTYTVKFKVLKHYKFGDEPEFISYTFPAEGEFPGHFTSCDWSVDFGERWLVYSNLYNGKQSFSFYCSNSKPINEHYGIRKSEQKVLDNGNKLELENYRFINHEAKPITDVDSILSAYNSKDLNLESKTFAPFWIDVDKEGNLTSVNLSPRENREMEVVDTIYGLNIRKNQYSKPRNEFESVALEIAKKVKKWDTYVFHGKQVRYRTFLTFILDENSKIVLYN
;
A
#
# COMPACT_ATOMS: atom_id res chain seq x y z
N MET A 1 50.89 6.18 -6.52
CA MET A 1 49.73 5.40 -7.02
C MET A 1 49.10 4.48 -5.97
N LYS A 2 49.85 3.65 -5.23
CA LYS A 2 49.28 2.71 -4.23
C LYS A 2 48.49 3.40 -3.09
N VAL A 3 48.95 4.55 -2.60
CA VAL A 3 48.26 5.29 -1.51
C VAL A 3 46.94 5.92 -1.97
N VAL A 4 46.87 6.40 -3.21
CA VAL A 4 45.64 6.96 -3.82
C VAL A 4 44.57 5.88 -3.99
N PHE A 5 44.98 4.66 -4.36
CA PHE A 5 44.07 3.52 -4.52
C PHE A 5 43.47 3.06 -3.18
N ILE A 6 44.25 3.12 -2.09
CA ILE A 6 43.77 2.78 -0.74
C ILE A 6 42.79 3.83 -0.22
N ILE A 7 43.03 5.12 -0.48
CA ILE A 7 42.09 6.19 -0.11
C ILE A 7 40.75 6.03 -0.84
N ILE A 8 40.76 5.71 -2.13
CA ILE A 8 39.53 5.42 -2.91
C ILE A 8 38.81 4.18 -2.38
N LEU A 9 39.53 3.15 -1.95
CA LEU A 9 38.96 1.93 -1.36
C LEU A 9 38.32 2.18 0.02
N VAL A 10 38.89 3.09 0.82
CA VAL A 10 38.31 3.49 2.13
C VAL A 10 37.08 4.39 1.93
N PHE A 11 37.05 5.24 0.90
CA PHE A 11 35.88 6.06 0.56
C PHE A 11 34.76 5.29 -0.18
N SER A 12 34.99 4.06 -0.63
CA SER A 12 33.97 3.22 -1.29
C SER A 12 33.27 2.24 -0.34
N TYR A 13 33.67 2.19 0.94
CA TYR A 13 32.85 1.65 2.04
C TYR A 13 31.76 2.64 2.46
N SER A 14 31.08 3.23 1.48
CA SER A 14 30.04 4.25 1.67
C SER A 14 28.87 3.67 2.46
N PHE A 15 28.80 4.11 3.71
CA PHE A 15 27.60 4.41 4.52
C PHE A 15 26.28 3.85 3.99
N ASN A 16 25.70 2.90 4.73
CA ASN A 16 24.29 2.56 4.60
C ASN A 16 23.47 3.79 4.99
N VAL A 17 23.11 4.63 4.02
CA VAL A 17 22.22 5.77 4.23
C VAL A 17 20.80 5.20 4.29
N LEU A 18 20.27 5.03 5.50
CA LEU A 18 18.86 4.70 5.72
C LEU A 18 18.06 5.95 5.36
N ALA A 19 17.64 6.06 4.11
CA ALA A 19 16.71 7.09 3.68
C ALA A 19 15.32 6.82 4.29
N CYS A 20 14.64 7.85 4.79
CA CYS A 20 13.19 7.79 5.05
C CYS A 20 12.42 7.82 3.73
N SER A 21 12.54 6.73 2.98
CA SER A 21 11.78 6.52 1.75
C SER A 21 10.77 5.42 1.99
N CYS A 22 9.51 5.81 1.95
CA CYS A 22 8.36 4.96 2.17
C CYS A 22 7.16 5.58 1.45
N ASP A 23 6.28 4.73 0.97
CA ASP A 23 5.04 5.20 0.38
C ASP A 23 4.09 5.62 1.50
N ILE A 24 3.69 6.89 1.47
CA ILE A 24 2.66 7.41 2.38
C ILE A 24 1.34 6.70 2.03
N PRO A 25 0.67 6.06 3.00
CA PRO A 25 -0.60 5.41 2.74
C PRO A 25 -1.64 6.43 2.26
N LYS A 26 -2.65 5.97 1.50
CA LYS A 26 -3.79 6.83 1.19
C LYS A 26 -4.47 7.25 2.50
N PRO A 27 -4.86 8.53 2.68
CA PRO A 27 -5.46 9.02 3.93
C PRO A 27 -6.62 8.16 4.43
N ALA A 28 -7.45 7.62 3.53
CA ALA A 28 -8.58 6.77 3.89
C ALA A 28 -8.16 5.44 4.53
N ILE A 29 -7.05 4.85 4.07
CA ILE A 29 -6.52 3.60 4.62
C ILE A 29 -5.86 3.85 5.97
N GLU A 30 -5.08 4.92 6.08
CA GLU A 30 -4.49 5.28 7.37
C GLU A 30 -5.56 5.65 8.39
N PHE A 31 -6.56 6.45 8.01
CA PHE A 31 -7.71 6.74 8.86
C PHE A 31 -8.38 5.47 9.39
N TYR A 32 -8.59 4.48 8.51
CA TYR A 32 -9.18 3.21 8.90
C TYR A 32 -8.30 2.45 9.91
N ALA A 33 -6.98 2.46 9.71
CA ALA A 33 -6.00 1.74 10.52
C ALA A 33 -5.60 2.45 11.83
N SER A 34 -5.78 3.77 11.93
CA SER A 34 -5.45 4.56 13.12
C SER A 34 -6.42 4.31 14.27
N ASP A 35 -5.98 4.33 15.51
CA ASP A 35 -6.90 4.37 16.66
C ASP A 35 -7.45 5.79 16.83
N TYR A 36 -6.61 6.81 16.63
CA TYR A 36 -7.00 8.22 16.70
C TYR A 36 -6.65 8.96 15.41
N VAL A 37 -7.56 9.83 14.99
CA VAL A 37 -7.31 10.84 13.96
C VAL A 37 -7.84 12.16 14.47
N PHE A 38 -6.97 13.15 14.68
CA PHE A 38 -7.35 14.41 15.31
C PHE A 38 -6.45 15.59 14.90
N GLU A 39 -6.98 16.80 15.07
CA GLU A 39 -6.19 18.02 15.15
C GLU A 39 -5.88 18.33 16.62
N GLY A 40 -4.63 18.64 16.94
CA GLY A 40 -4.22 18.98 18.30
C GLY A 40 -3.12 20.04 18.35
N GLU A 41 -2.97 20.65 19.52
CA GLU A 41 -1.89 21.60 19.85
C GLU A 41 -0.98 21.00 20.92
N VAL A 42 0.33 21.12 20.74
CA VAL A 42 1.33 20.62 21.68
C VAL A 42 1.43 21.57 22.88
N ILE A 43 0.95 21.13 24.04
CA ILE A 43 0.94 21.92 25.28
C ILE A 43 2.08 21.56 26.24
N SER A 44 2.84 20.52 25.96
CA SER A 44 4.08 20.23 26.69
C SER A 44 5.01 19.35 25.86
N LYS A 45 6.33 19.57 25.99
CA LYS A 45 7.40 18.68 25.54
C LYS A 45 8.38 18.51 26.70
N ILE A 46 8.61 17.27 27.12
CA ILE A 46 9.45 16.95 28.29
C ILE A 46 10.43 15.85 27.89
N TYR A 47 11.73 16.14 27.96
CA TYR A 47 12.78 15.14 27.77
C TYR A 47 12.91 14.24 28.99
N ALA A 48 13.20 12.96 28.76
CA ALA A 48 13.57 12.04 29.81
C ALA A 48 14.90 12.46 30.47
N LYS A 49 15.17 11.99 31.69
CA LYS A 49 16.40 12.34 32.44
C LYS A 49 17.69 11.95 31.71
N ASP A 50 17.63 10.91 30.88
CA ASP A 50 18.75 10.44 30.06
C ASP A 50 18.85 11.16 28.70
N SER A 51 17.90 12.06 28.41
CA SER A 51 17.77 12.79 27.14
C SER A 51 17.63 11.91 25.89
N LEU A 52 17.35 10.61 26.05
CA LEU A 52 17.22 9.68 24.92
C LEU A 52 15.83 9.70 24.28
N THR A 53 14.84 10.20 25.00
CA THR A 53 13.45 10.31 24.54
C THR A 53 12.83 11.61 25.01
N TYR A 54 11.77 12.03 24.34
CA TYR A 54 10.89 13.09 24.83
C TYR A 54 9.44 12.65 24.74
N THR A 55 8.62 13.18 25.66
CA THR A 55 7.18 13.01 25.64
C THR A 55 6.51 14.33 25.32
N VAL A 56 5.63 14.31 24.32
CA VAL A 56 4.74 15.43 24.01
C VAL A 56 3.34 15.16 24.51
N LYS A 57 2.66 16.21 24.96
CA LYS A 57 1.23 16.18 25.29
C LYS A 57 0.49 17.11 24.34
N PHE A 58 -0.47 16.54 23.64
CA PHE A 58 -1.41 17.28 22.83
C PHE A 58 -2.65 17.62 23.64
N LYS A 59 -3.15 18.85 23.49
CA LYS A 59 -4.56 19.17 23.70
C LYS A 59 -5.28 18.93 22.38
N VAL A 60 -6.28 18.05 22.40
CA VAL A 60 -7.06 17.76 21.19
C VAL A 60 -8.03 18.91 20.93
N LEU A 61 -8.01 19.43 19.70
CA LEU A 61 -8.86 20.53 19.25
C LEU A 61 -10.07 20.02 18.47
N LYS A 62 -9.89 18.92 17.72
CA LYS A 62 -10.96 18.29 16.92
C LYS A 62 -10.65 16.82 16.69
N HIS A 63 -11.58 15.95 17.09
CA HIS A 63 -11.55 14.53 16.73
C HIS A 63 -12.18 14.33 15.35
N TYR A 64 -11.53 13.53 14.52
CA TYR A 64 -12.07 13.08 13.24
C TYR A 64 -12.55 11.64 13.29
N LYS A 65 -11.85 10.77 14.03
CA LYS A 65 -12.25 9.37 14.22
C LYS A 65 -13.10 9.23 15.49
N PHE A 66 -14.20 8.50 15.39
CA PHE A 66 -15.08 8.22 16.53
C PHE A 66 -14.42 7.25 17.50
N GLY A 67 -14.60 7.47 18.80
CA GLY A 67 -13.97 6.68 19.87
C GLY A 67 -14.24 7.25 21.27
N ASP A 68 -13.24 7.15 22.13
CA ASP A 68 -13.21 7.67 23.50
C ASP A 68 -12.96 9.20 23.59
N GLU A 69 -12.67 9.86 22.47
CA GLU A 69 -12.56 11.32 22.28
C GLU A 69 -11.81 12.06 23.43
N PRO A 70 -10.58 11.64 23.80
CA PRO A 70 -9.85 12.23 24.91
C PRO A 70 -9.51 13.70 24.66
N GLU A 71 -9.60 14.53 25.72
CA GLU A 71 -9.17 15.93 25.65
C GLU A 71 -7.64 16.06 25.49
N PHE A 72 -6.88 15.10 26.01
CA PHE A 72 -5.42 15.09 25.94
C PHE A 72 -4.87 13.73 25.54
N ILE A 73 -3.85 13.73 24.68
CA ILE A 73 -3.13 12.51 24.29
C ILE A 73 -1.63 12.77 24.38
N SER A 74 -0.88 11.79 24.89
CA SER A 74 0.57 11.88 25.00
C SER A 74 1.27 10.82 24.16
N TYR A 75 2.40 11.22 23.57
CA TYR A 75 3.25 10.37 22.76
C TYR A 75 4.70 10.50 23.20
N THR A 76 5.43 9.39 23.20
CA THR A 76 6.85 9.36 23.53
C THR A 76 7.66 8.96 22.30
N PHE A 77 8.62 9.80 21.93
CA PHE A 77 9.47 9.62 20.77
C PHE A 77 10.95 9.53 21.17
N PRO A 78 11.80 8.89 20.35
CA PRO A 78 13.24 9.08 20.45
C PRO A 78 13.60 10.57 20.34
N ALA A 79 14.62 11.00 21.08
CA ALA A 79 15.13 12.35 20.99
C ALA A 79 15.82 12.60 19.64
N GLU A 80 15.77 13.85 19.19
CA GLU A 80 16.40 14.35 17.97
C GLU A 80 17.91 14.10 18.02
N GLY A 81 18.55 13.91 16.87
CA GLY A 81 19.97 13.54 16.75
C GLY A 81 20.96 14.43 17.50
N GLU A 82 20.58 15.65 17.87
CA GLU A 82 21.36 16.56 18.72
C GLU A 82 21.64 16.00 20.13
N PHE A 83 20.74 15.19 20.69
CA PHE A 83 20.89 14.62 22.03
C PHE A 83 21.68 13.30 22.07
N PRO A 84 21.39 12.29 21.23
CA PRO A 84 22.14 11.04 21.18
C PRO A 84 23.40 11.13 20.29
N GLY A 85 23.62 12.25 19.58
CA GLY A 85 24.75 12.44 18.66
C GLY A 85 24.61 11.69 17.33
N HIS A 86 23.41 11.18 17.01
CA HIS A 86 23.13 10.39 15.82
C HIS A 86 22.11 11.12 14.94
N PHE A 87 22.61 11.83 13.93
CA PHE A 87 21.75 12.53 12.98
C PHE A 87 21.37 11.64 11.81
N THR A 88 20.09 11.62 11.47
CA THR A 88 19.59 10.95 10.27
C THR A 88 18.75 11.89 9.41
N SER A 89 18.60 11.59 8.13
CA SER A 89 17.66 12.32 7.26
C SER A 89 16.18 12.09 7.61
N CYS A 90 15.94 11.21 8.59
CA CYS A 90 14.65 10.88 9.18
C CYS A 90 14.41 11.62 10.50
N ASP A 91 15.32 12.49 10.95
CA ASP A 91 15.14 13.18 12.21
C ASP A 91 14.01 14.21 12.07
N TRP A 92 12.98 14.06 12.90
CA TRP A 92 11.89 15.01 13.03
C TRP A 92 11.55 15.20 14.50
N SER A 93 11.02 16.37 14.81
CA SER A 93 10.58 16.73 16.16
C SER A 93 9.13 17.16 16.14
N VAL A 94 8.50 17.03 17.31
CA VAL A 94 7.26 17.74 17.63
C VAL A 94 7.62 18.80 18.64
N ASP A 95 7.29 20.06 18.34
CA ASP A 95 7.67 21.19 19.18
C ASP A 95 6.50 21.81 19.93
N PHE A 96 6.81 22.43 21.06
CA PHE A 96 5.81 23.09 21.89
C PHE A 96 5.11 24.22 21.13
N GLY A 97 3.79 24.30 21.26
CA GLY A 97 2.94 25.28 20.58
C GLY A 97 2.58 24.92 19.13
N GLU A 98 3.15 23.85 18.57
CA GLU A 98 2.78 23.41 17.23
C GLU A 98 1.36 22.83 17.19
N ARG A 99 0.67 23.09 16.08
CA ARG A 99 -0.58 22.41 15.74
C ARG A 99 -0.31 21.30 14.75
N TRP A 100 -0.94 20.15 14.95
CA TRP A 100 -0.74 18.97 14.10
C TRP A 100 -2.07 18.33 13.72
N LEU A 101 -2.10 17.77 12.50
CA LEU A 101 -3.00 16.67 12.16
C LEU A 101 -2.26 15.38 12.51
N VAL A 102 -2.87 14.53 13.33
CA VAL A 102 -2.26 13.30 13.83
C VAL A 102 -3.14 12.12 13.43
N TYR A 103 -2.51 11.13 12.79
CA TYR A 103 -3.02 9.78 12.58
C TYR A 103 -2.15 8.86 13.45
N SER A 104 -2.70 8.35 14.54
CA SER A 104 -1.93 7.51 15.46
C SER A 104 -2.51 6.12 15.58
N ASN A 105 -1.63 5.14 15.71
CA ASN A 105 -1.97 3.74 15.93
C ASN A 105 -1.06 3.11 16.99
N LEU A 106 -1.49 1.96 17.50
CA LEU A 106 -0.63 1.09 18.31
C LEU A 106 0.53 0.54 17.48
N TYR A 107 1.75 0.90 17.87
CA TYR A 107 3.00 0.34 17.35
C TYR A 107 3.83 -0.23 18.51
N ASN A 108 4.19 -1.51 18.43
CA ASN A 108 4.91 -2.22 19.51
C ASN A 108 4.26 -2.04 20.91
N GLY A 109 2.93 -2.06 20.96
CA GLY A 109 2.14 -1.93 22.20
C GLY A 109 2.08 -0.51 22.76
N LYS A 110 2.55 0.51 22.03
CA LYS A 110 2.46 1.92 22.43
C LYS A 110 1.77 2.74 21.35
N GLN A 111 0.92 3.67 21.77
CA GLN A 111 0.33 4.62 20.84
C GLN A 111 1.45 5.51 20.27
N SER A 112 1.54 5.61 18.94
CA SER A 112 2.56 6.41 18.27
C SER A 112 2.03 6.98 16.96
N PHE A 113 2.71 7.99 16.44
CA PHE A 113 2.53 8.48 15.07
C PHE A 113 3.90 8.86 14.50
N SER A 114 3.95 9.11 13.19
CA SER A 114 5.18 9.53 12.52
C SER A 114 4.90 10.67 11.53
N PHE A 115 5.83 11.61 11.40
CA PHE A 115 5.79 12.57 10.29
C PHE A 115 6.13 11.88 8.96
N TYR A 116 7.15 11.02 8.95
CA TYR A 116 7.52 10.24 7.78
C TYR A 116 6.58 9.03 7.61
N CYS A 117 6.30 8.67 6.35
CA CYS A 117 5.47 7.50 6.01
C CYS A 117 4.02 7.55 6.49
N SER A 118 3.52 8.73 6.87
CA SER A 118 2.18 8.91 7.42
C SER A 118 1.57 10.21 6.92
N ASN A 119 0.26 10.35 7.05
CA ASN A 119 -0.45 11.59 6.73
C ASN A 119 -0.41 12.61 7.89
N SER A 120 0.17 12.24 9.03
CA SER A 120 0.41 13.15 10.17
C SER A 120 1.40 14.24 9.80
N LYS A 121 1.07 15.49 10.15
CA LYS A 121 1.87 16.66 9.77
C LYS A 121 1.56 17.86 10.66
N PRO A 122 2.52 18.79 10.83
CA PRO A 122 2.20 20.09 11.40
C PRO A 122 1.21 20.82 10.49
N ILE A 123 0.42 21.72 11.08
CA ILE A 123 -0.54 22.58 10.39
C ILE A 123 0.01 24.00 10.45
N ASN A 124 0.63 24.42 9.35
CA ASN A 124 1.26 25.73 9.20
C ASN A 124 1.21 26.22 7.75
N GLU A 125 1.93 27.28 7.41
CA GLU A 125 1.95 27.87 6.06
C GLU A 125 2.50 26.93 4.98
N HIS A 126 3.33 25.96 5.35
CA HIS A 126 3.92 24.98 4.43
C HIS A 126 3.09 23.69 4.33
N TYR A 127 2.44 23.30 5.43
CA TYR A 127 1.72 22.04 5.55
C TYR A 127 0.26 22.32 5.93
N GLY A 128 -0.63 22.21 4.95
CA GLY A 128 -2.07 22.35 5.12
C GLY A 128 -2.82 21.06 4.85
N ILE A 129 -4.01 20.93 5.43
CA ILE A 129 -4.94 19.84 5.11
C ILE A 129 -5.51 20.09 3.72
N ARG A 130 -5.22 19.19 2.77
CA ARG A 130 -5.71 19.33 1.39
C ARG A 130 -7.22 19.11 1.35
N LYS A 131 -7.93 19.74 0.41
CA LYS A 131 -9.40 19.55 0.24
C LYS A 131 -9.82 18.08 0.09
N SER A 132 -9.03 17.28 -0.62
CA SER A 132 -9.29 15.84 -0.77
C SER A 132 -9.10 15.07 0.54
N GLU A 133 -8.10 15.44 1.34
CA GLU A 133 -7.87 14.86 2.66
C GLU A 133 -8.96 15.27 3.64
N GLN A 134 -9.38 16.54 3.64
CA GLN A 134 -10.49 17.01 4.45
C GLN A 134 -11.78 16.22 4.18
N LYS A 135 -12.07 15.92 2.91
CA LYS A 135 -13.21 15.06 2.56
C LYS A 135 -13.11 13.67 3.20
N VAL A 136 -11.91 13.09 3.24
CA VAL A 136 -11.67 11.82 3.93
C VAL A 136 -11.88 11.99 5.43
N LEU A 137 -11.27 13.00 6.05
CA LEU A 137 -11.39 13.26 7.49
C LEU A 137 -12.86 13.45 7.92
N ASP A 138 -13.66 14.15 7.12
CA ASP A 138 -15.08 14.42 7.41
C ASP A 138 -15.98 13.19 7.22
N ASN A 139 -15.52 12.17 6.49
CA ASN A 139 -16.32 10.99 6.15
C ASN A 139 -15.69 9.65 6.58
N GLY A 140 -14.49 9.65 7.16
CA GLY A 140 -13.68 8.46 7.37
C GLY A 140 -14.38 7.38 8.21
N ASN A 141 -15.23 7.78 9.16
CA ASN A 141 -16.01 6.85 9.98
C ASN A 141 -17.08 6.07 9.19
N LYS A 142 -17.41 6.50 7.96
CA LYS A 142 -18.36 5.83 7.06
C LYS A 142 -17.65 4.94 6.03
N LEU A 143 -16.33 4.80 6.11
CA LEU A 143 -15.57 4.00 5.17
C LEU A 143 -15.81 2.50 5.42
N GLU A 144 -16.32 1.84 4.39
CA GLU A 144 -16.51 0.38 4.36
C GLU A 144 -15.56 -0.22 3.32
N LEU A 145 -14.46 -0.85 3.78
CA LEU A 145 -13.44 -1.42 2.87
C LEU A 145 -14.03 -2.45 1.91
N GLU A 146 -15.06 -3.18 2.32
CA GLU A 146 -15.72 -4.23 1.51
C GLU A 146 -16.35 -3.67 0.22
N ASN A 147 -16.68 -2.38 0.20
CA ASN A 147 -17.21 -1.69 -0.99
C ASN A 147 -16.15 -1.44 -2.07
N TYR A 148 -14.87 -1.71 -1.79
CA TYR A 148 -13.75 -1.49 -2.71
C TYR A 148 -13.14 -2.78 -3.23
N ARG A 149 -12.32 -2.62 -4.26
CA ARG A 149 -11.45 -3.67 -4.79
C ARG A 149 -9.99 -3.27 -4.56
N PHE A 150 -9.23 -4.17 -3.94
CA PHE A 150 -7.81 -3.96 -3.64
C PHE A 150 -6.92 -4.77 -4.58
N ILE A 151 -5.65 -4.40 -4.68
CA ILE A 151 -4.68 -5.21 -5.42
C ILE A 151 -4.06 -6.22 -4.47
N ASN A 152 -4.08 -7.50 -4.84
CA ASN A 152 -3.37 -8.57 -4.13
C ASN A 152 -2.42 -9.28 -5.10
N HIS A 153 -1.13 -8.98 -5.00
CA HIS A 153 -0.09 -9.58 -5.82
C HIS A 153 0.28 -11.00 -5.41
N GLU A 154 -0.08 -11.41 -4.19
CA GLU A 154 0.29 -12.70 -3.60
C GLU A 154 -0.81 -13.76 -3.73
N ALA A 155 -1.96 -13.38 -4.30
CA ALA A 155 -3.09 -14.28 -4.46
C ALA A 155 -2.73 -15.49 -5.32
N LYS A 156 -3.05 -16.69 -4.83
CA LYS A 156 -2.84 -17.94 -5.56
C LYS A 156 -4.18 -18.56 -5.97
N PRO A 157 -4.23 -19.22 -7.13
CA PRO A 157 -5.40 -19.99 -7.52
C PRO A 157 -5.51 -21.25 -6.64
N ILE A 158 -6.72 -21.53 -6.15
CA ILE A 158 -7.06 -22.83 -5.52
C ILE A 158 -7.38 -23.86 -6.60
N THR A 159 -7.86 -23.38 -7.76
CA THR A 159 -8.12 -24.24 -8.92
C THR A 159 -6.82 -24.90 -9.38
N ASP A 160 -6.87 -26.20 -9.68
CA ASP A 160 -5.75 -26.94 -10.26
C ASP A 160 -5.44 -26.44 -11.68
N VAL A 161 -4.51 -25.49 -11.77
CA VAL A 161 -4.08 -24.88 -13.03
C VAL A 161 -3.30 -25.89 -13.87
N ASP A 162 -2.52 -26.78 -13.25
CA ASP A 162 -1.68 -27.75 -13.95
C ASP A 162 -2.52 -28.77 -14.72
N SER A 163 -3.64 -29.22 -14.15
CA SER A 163 -4.60 -30.08 -14.85
C SER A 163 -5.23 -29.37 -16.07
N ILE A 164 -5.59 -28.10 -15.93
CA ILE A 164 -6.13 -27.30 -17.04
C ILE A 164 -5.07 -27.16 -18.15
N LEU A 165 -3.84 -26.77 -17.79
CA LEU A 165 -2.74 -26.61 -18.74
C LEU A 165 -2.43 -27.93 -19.45
N SER A 166 -2.37 -29.05 -18.72
CA SER A 166 -2.13 -30.38 -19.29
C SER A 166 -3.17 -30.75 -20.36
N ALA A 167 -4.45 -30.45 -20.11
CA ALA A 167 -5.51 -30.72 -21.08
C ALA A 167 -5.37 -29.89 -22.37
N TYR A 168 -4.86 -28.66 -22.29
CA TYR A 168 -4.61 -27.83 -23.47
C TYR A 168 -3.31 -28.21 -24.18
N ASN A 169 -2.22 -28.47 -23.45
CA ASN A 169 -0.93 -28.88 -24.00
C ASN A 169 -0.95 -30.28 -24.63
N SER A 170 -1.96 -31.11 -24.30
CA SER A 170 -2.18 -32.40 -24.98
C SER A 170 -2.77 -32.25 -26.38
N LYS A 171 -3.28 -31.06 -26.73
CA LYS A 171 -3.82 -30.77 -28.06
C LYS A 171 -2.70 -30.24 -28.95
N ASP A 172 -2.73 -30.62 -30.23
CA ASP A 172 -1.87 -30.03 -31.25
C ASP A 172 -2.41 -28.66 -31.65
N LEU A 173 -2.09 -27.65 -30.83
CA LEU A 173 -2.46 -26.25 -31.07
C LEU A 173 -1.29 -25.61 -31.84
N ASN A 174 -1.53 -25.22 -33.09
CA ASN A 174 -0.51 -24.61 -33.97
C ASN A 174 -0.22 -23.14 -33.56
N LEU A 175 0.38 -22.96 -32.39
CA LEU A 175 0.64 -21.66 -31.77
C LEU A 175 2.04 -21.12 -32.13
N GLU A 176 2.13 -19.81 -32.36
CA GLU A 176 3.41 -19.13 -32.67
C GLU A 176 4.35 -19.05 -31.46
N SER A 177 5.65 -19.26 -31.69
CA SER A 177 6.55 -19.86 -30.67
C SER A 177 7.16 -18.95 -29.58
N LYS A 178 6.88 -17.65 -29.48
CA LYS A 178 7.35 -16.81 -28.33
C LYS A 178 6.41 -15.64 -28.04
N THR A 179 5.46 -15.84 -27.15
CA THR A 179 4.53 -14.78 -26.74
C THR A 179 4.04 -14.96 -25.30
N PHE A 180 3.48 -13.90 -24.73
CA PHE A 180 2.93 -13.86 -23.37
C PHE A 180 1.58 -13.16 -23.34
N ALA A 181 0.72 -13.63 -22.45
CA ALA A 181 -0.65 -13.13 -22.28
C ALA A 181 -0.84 -12.79 -20.79
N PRO A 182 -0.66 -11.52 -20.41
CA PRO A 182 -0.93 -11.05 -19.06
C PRO A 182 -2.42 -10.80 -18.88
N PHE A 183 -2.97 -11.15 -17.72
CA PHE A 183 -4.39 -11.03 -17.38
C PHE A 183 -4.60 -10.26 -16.08
N TRP A 184 -5.71 -9.54 -16.05
CA TRP A 184 -6.29 -8.94 -14.86
C TRP A 184 -7.42 -9.83 -14.37
N ILE A 185 -7.30 -10.30 -13.13
CA ILE A 185 -8.24 -11.24 -12.52
C ILE A 185 -8.96 -10.54 -11.37
N ASP A 186 -10.26 -10.35 -11.49
CA ASP A 186 -11.10 -9.86 -10.39
C ASP A 186 -11.73 -11.01 -9.65
N VAL A 187 -11.56 -11.03 -8.34
CA VAL A 187 -12.07 -12.06 -7.43
C VAL A 187 -13.02 -11.41 -6.41
N ASP A 188 -14.14 -12.07 -6.11
CA ASP A 188 -15.01 -11.63 -5.02
C ASP A 188 -14.42 -11.95 -3.64
N LYS A 189 -15.14 -11.58 -2.58
CA LYS A 189 -14.66 -11.78 -1.21
C LYS A 189 -14.58 -13.28 -0.87
N GLU A 190 -15.44 -14.12 -1.45
CA GLU A 190 -15.49 -15.58 -1.28
C GLU A 190 -14.48 -16.36 -2.15
N GLY A 191 -13.58 -15.67 -2.84
CA GLY A 191 -12.55 -16.31 -3.66
C GLY A 191 -13.06 -16.82 -5.02
N ASN A 192 -14.24 -16.40 -5.49
CA ASN A 192 -14.71 -16.74 -6.84
C ASN A 192 -14.21 -15.75 -7.87
N LEU A 193 -13.84 -16.27 -9.04
CA LEU A 193 -13.60 -15.48 -10.24
C LEU A 193 -14.86 -14.71 -10.65
N THR A 194 -14.76 -13.38 -10.71
CA THR A 194 -15.84 -12.49 -11.19
C THR A 194 -15.58 -11.93 -12.58
N SER A 195 -14.31 -11.63 -12.92
CA SER A 195 -13.94 -11.14 -14.24
C SER A 195 -12.49 -11.51 -14.56
N VAL A 196 -12.22 -11.77 -15.84
CA VAL A 196 -10.87 -11.96 -16.38
C VAL A 196 -10.78 -11.35 -17.76
N ASN A 197 -9.80 -10.46 -17.95
CA ASN A 197 -9.49 -9.88 -19.24
C ASN A 197 -7.97 -9.73 -19.40
N LEU A 198 -7.52 -9.66 -20.65
CA LEU A 198 -6.13 -9.31 -20.95
C LEU A 198 -5.77 -7.99 -20.28
N SER A 199 -4.55 -7.91 -19.74
CA SER A 199 -4.03 -6.69 -19.13
C SER A 199 -4.16 -5.54 -20.14
N PRO A 200 -4.81 -4.42 -19.77
CA PRO A 200 -5.18 -3.42 -20.76
C PRO A 200 -3.95 -2.72 -21.34
N ARG A 201 -4.02 -2.31 -22.60
CA ARG A 201 -2.87 -1.76 -23.34
C ARG A 201 -2.92 -0.23 -23.54
N GLU A 202 -4.04 0.39 -23.20
CA GLU A 202 -4.30 1.83 -23.40
C GLU A 202 -4.88 2.50 -22.14
N ASN A 203 -5.10 3.82 -22.22
CA ASN A 203 -5.66 4.67 -21.16
C ASN A 203 -7.03 4.17 -20.70
N ARG A 204 -7.27 4.24 -19.39
CA ARG A 204 -8.30 3.43 -18.72
C ARG A 204 -9.29 4.29 -17.95
N GLU A 205 -10.54 3.85 -17.98
CA GLU A 205 -11.57 4.31 -17.06
C GLU A 205 -11.30 3.80 -15.64
N MET A 206 -11.70 4.58 -14.65
CA MET A 206 -11.72 4.17 -13.26
C MET A 206 -13.02 3.44 -12.94
N GLU A 207 -12.95 2.38 -12.16
CA GLU A 207 -14.10 1.84 -11.44
C GLU A 207 -14.41 2.79 -10.29
N VAL A 208 -15.39 3.67 -10.49
CA VAL A 208 -15.76 4.71 -9.53
C VAL A 208 -16.76 4.14 -8.53
N VAL A 209 -16.30 3.92 -7.30
CA VAL A 209 -17.16 3.62 -6.14
C VAL A 209 -17.64 4.91 -5.51
N ASP A 210 -16.73 5.86 -5.31
CA ASP A 210 -16.99 7.20 -4.75
C ASP A 210 -15.91 8.21 -5.21
N THR A 211 -15.97 9.44 -4.70
CA THR A 211 -14.99 10.52 -5.01
C THR A 211 -14.31 11.11 -3.76
N ILE A 212 -14.46 10.44 -2.63
CA ILE A 212 -14.04 10.84 -1.28
C ILE A 212 -12.70 10.18 -0.93
N TYR A 213 -12.64 8.84 -0.98
CA TYR A 213 -11.56 8.08 -0.33
C TYR A 213 -10.36 7.81 -1.21
N GLY A 214 -10.47 8.08 -2.52
CA GLY A 214 -9.39 7.84 -3.48
C GLY A 214 -8.99 6.38 -3.62
N LEU A 215 -9.89 5.44 -3.26
CA LEU A 215 -9.64 3.99 -3.29
C LEU A 215 -10.04 3.34 -4.62
N ASN A 216 -10.65 4.08 -5.54
CA ASN A 216 -10.97 3.59 -6.88
C ASN A 216 -9.74 3.03 -7.57
N ILE A 217 -9.91 1.91 -8.27
CA ILE A 217 -8.91 1.32 -9.14
C ILE A 217 -9.37 1.40 -10.59
N ARG A 218 -8.47 1.13 -11.54
CA ARG A 218 -8.82 1.05 -12.95
C ARG A 218 -9.83 -0.08 -13.18
N LYS A 219 -10.75 0.07 -14.13
CA LYS A 219 -11.74 -0.99 -14.44
C LYS A 219 -11.07 -2.18 -15.15
N ASN A 220 -11.51 -3.41 -14.86
CA ASN A 220 -11.13 -4.61 -15.61
C ASN A 220 -11.94 -4.67 -16.92
N GLN A 221 -11.49 -3.91 -17.91
CA GLN A 221 -12.17 -3.80 -19.19
C GLN A 221 -11.74 -4.91 -20.14
N TYR A 222 -12.70 -5.42 -20.92
CA TYR A 222 -12.41 -6.39 -21.96
C TYR A 222 -11.49 -5.80 -23.03
N SER A 223 -10.47 -6.57 -23.39
CA SER A 223 -9.61 -6.32 -24.54
C SER A 223 -9.63 -7.55 -25.42
N LYS A 224 -9.84 -7.36 -26.73
CA LYS A 224 -9.87 -8.45 -27.69
C LYS A 224 -8.47 -9.06 -27.83
N PRO A 225 -8.34 -10.40 -27.79
CA PRO A 225 -7.09 -11.09 -28.13
C PRO A 225 -6.53 -10.66 -29.50
N ARG A 226 -5.21 -10.53 -29.60
CA ARG A 226 -4.50 -10.17 -30.85
C ARG A 226 -4.06 -11.36 -31.66
N ASN A 227 -3.89 -12.51 -31.04
CA ASN A 227 -3.44 -13.74 -31.67
C ASN A 227 -4.16 -14.95 -31.07
N GLU A 228 -3.90 -16.13 -31.64
CA GLU A 228 -4.50 -17.38 -31.20
C GLU A 228 -4.07 -17.75 -29.77
N PHE A 229 -2.80 -17.52 -29.42
CA PHE A 229 -2.29 -17.78 -28.08
C PHE A 229 -3.04 -16.98 -27.00
N GLU A 230 -3.24 -15.66 -27.19
CA GLU A 230 -4.03 -14.84 -26.26
C GLU A 230 -5.48 -15.31 -26.15
N SER A 231 -6.03 -15.83 -27.24
CA SER A 231 -7.40 -16.37 -27.27
C SER A 231 -7.48 -17.64 -26.42
N VAL A 232 -6.58 -18.59 -26.64
CA VAL A 232 -6.47 -19.84 -25.87
C VAL A 232 -6.14 -19.55 -24.40
N ALA A 233 -5.19 -18.65 -24.12
CA ALA A 233 -4.80 -18.26 -22.77
C ALA A 233 -5.97 -17.60 -22.02
N LEU A 234 -6.81 -16.80 -22.70
CA LEU A 234 -8.01 -16.22 -22.11
C LEU A 234 -9.04 -17.31 -21.74
N GLU A 235 -9.19 -18.35 -22.57
CA GLU A 235 -10.04 -19.49 -22.22
C GLU A 235 -9.54 -20.25 -21.00
N ILE A 236 -8.22 -20.49 -20.93
CA ILE A 236 -7.56 -21.12 -19.79
C ILE A 236 -7.79 -20.27 -18.53
N ALA A 237 -7.52 -18.96 -18.60
CA ALA A 237 -7.70 -18.05 -17.48
C ALA A 237 -9.16 -18.04 -16.97
N LYS A 238 -10.14 -18.12 -17.88
CA LYS A 238 -11.57 -18.24 -17.54
C LYS A 238 -11.92 -19.55 -16.82
N LYS A 239 -11.11 -20.60 -16.92
CA LYS A 239 -11.30 -21.89 -16.21
C LYS A 239 -10.72 -21.87 -14.79
N VAL A 240 -9.89 -20.90 -14.45
CA VAL A 240 -9.36 -20.72 -13.08
C VAL A 240 -10.42 -20.04 -12.20
N LYS A 241 -11.39 -20.84 -11.72
CA LYS A 241 -12.63 -20.34 -11.09
C LYS A 241 -12.50 -19.92 -9.63
N LYS A 242 -11.58 -20.54 -8.89
CA LYS A 242 -11.41 -20.37 -7.44
C LYS A 242 -10.00 -19.97 -7.07
N TRP A 243 -9.92 -19.04 -6.12
CA TRP A 243 -8.73 -18.38 -5.62
C TRP A 243 -8.80 -18.19 -4.09
N ASP A 244 -7.66 -17.97 -3.46
CA ASP A 244 -7.59 -17.68 -2.03
C ASP A 244 -8.37 -16.42 -1.66
N THR A 245 -9.00 -16.43 -0.48
CA THR A 245 -9.66 -15.22 0.05
C THR A 245 -8.61 -14.19 0.48
N TYR A 246 -8.93 -12.91 0.33
CA TYR A 246 -8.03 -11.83 0.75
C TYR A 246 -8.58 -11.05 1.94
N VAL A 247 -7.77 -10.92 2.99
CA VAL A 247 -8.08 -10.13 4.19
C VAL A 247 -7.19 -8.89 4.22
N PHE A 248 -7.82 -7.72 4.14
CA PHE A 248 -7.15 -6.42 4.19
C PHE A 248 -7.61 -5.66 5.44
N HIS A 249 -6.68 -5.30 6.33
CA HIS A 249 -6.97 -4.71 7.64
C HIS A 249 -8.09 -5.43 8.41
N GLY A 250 -8.01 -6.77 8.47
CA GLY A 250 -8.97 -7.60 9.20
C GLY A 250 -10.35 -7.76 8.52
N LYS A 251 -10.53 -7.23 7.32
CA LYS A 251 -11.76 -7.39 6.52
C LYS A 251 -11.53 -8.25 5.30
N GLN A 252 -12.43 -9.19 5.05
CA GLN A 252 -12.42 -9.96 3.82
C GLN A 252 -12.95 -9.09 2.68
N VAL A 253 -12.13 -8.85 1.66
CA VAL A 253 -12.43 -7.86 0.61
C VAL A 253 -12.33 -8.47 -0.78
N ARG A 254 -13.00 -7.81 -1.73
CA ARG A 254 -12.83 -8.11 -3.16
C ARG A 254 -11.45 -7.63 -3.59
N TYR A 255 -10.82 -8.34 -4.51
CA TYR A 255 -9.49 -7.97 -4.96
C TYR A 255 -9.28 -8.19 -6.46
N ARG A 256 -8.21 -7.58 -6.98
CA ARG A 256 -7.65 -7.87 -8.29
C ARG A 256 -6.27 -8.47 -8.10
N THR A 257 -5.99 -9.51 -8.86
CA THR A 257 -4.66 -10.09 -9.00
C THR A 257 -4.29 -10.21 -10.47
N PHE A 258 -3.09 -10.72 -10.74
CA PHE A 258 -2.50 -10.80 -12.07
C PHE A 258 -2.04 -12.21 -12.35
N LEU A 259 -2.23 -12.65 -13.58
CA LEU A 259 -1.86 -13.98 -14.05
C LEU A 259 -1.23 -13.82 -15.42
N THR A 260 -0.08 -14.44 -15.68
CA THR A 260 0.56 -14.35 -17.01
C THR A 260 0.82 -15.75 -17.53
N PHE A 261 0.29 -16.06 -18.70
CA PHE A 261 0.66 -17.28 -19.42
C PHE A 261 1.72 -16.96 -20.46
N ILE A 262 2.67 -17.88 -20.64
CA ILE A 262 3.67 -17.82 -21.70
C ILE A 262 3.61 -19.10 -22.54
N LEU A 263 3.97 -18.99 -23.81
CA LEU A 263 4.30 -20.16 -24.62
C LEU A 263 5.81 -20.39 -24.53
N ASP A 264 6.21 -21.55 -24.00
CA ASP A 264 7.62 -21.91 -23.83
C ASP A 264 8.28 -22.34 -25.16
N GLU A 265 9.58 -22.65 -25.10
CA GLU A 265 10.35 -23.04 -26.29
C GLU A 265 9.92 -24.39 -26.90
N ASN A 266 9.13 -25.17 -26.17
CA ASN A 266 8.56 -26.45 -26.62
C ASN A 266 7.10 -26.30 -27.07
N SER A 267 6.65 -25.07 -27.33
CA SER A 267 5.25 -24.73 -27.66
C SER A 267 4.25 -25.18 -26.59
N LYS A 268 4.66 -25.27 -25.33
CA LYS A 268 3.77 -25.55 -24.20
C LYS A 268 3.34 -24.27 -23.51
N ILE A 269 2.06 -24.19 -23.18
CA ILE A 269 1.48 -23.13 -22.38
C ILE A 269 1.86 -23.39 -20.92
N VAL A 270 2.54 -22.44 -20.29
CA VAL A 270 2.91 -22.50 -18.87
C VAL A 270 2.52 -21.22 -18.15
N LEU A 271 2.31 -21.33 -16.85
CA LEU A 271 2.08 -20.18 -15.99
C LEU A 271 3.42 -19.52 -15.63
N TYR A 272 3.52 -18.21 -15.84
CA TYR A 272 4.65 -17.40 -15.41
C TYR A 272 4.37 -16.85 -14.01
N ASN A 273 5.09 -17.39 -13.02
CA ASN A 273 5.06 -16.97 -11.63
C ASN A 273 6.11 -15.90 -11.35
#